data_AF-A0A258YGT6-F1
#
_entry.id   AF-A0A258YGT6-F1
#
_cell.length_a   1.000
_cell.length_b   1.000
_cell.length_c   1.000
_cell.angle_alpha   90.00
_cell.angle_beta   90.00
_cell.angle_gamma   90.00
#
_symmetry.space_group_name_H-M   'P 1'
#
loop_
_entity.id
_entity.type
_entity.pdbx_description
1 polymer ?
#
loop_
_entity_poly.entity_id
_entity_poly.type
_entity_poly.pdbx_seq_one_letter_code
_entity_poly.pdbx_strand_id
1 'polypeptide(L)'
;MILLPLRRFLLIGLVFVAFSFVSLGQTAIKYPVPTGNPNQLFFLQRDPNTNTIVYELNFKSNGELDIENPVHPYWVRYHDKGQKEELNYIQRNFAYGLKSKTIGKDQYELHFVSYKTKLFYLKKGTDNKFILFTDINKKPAIIKQIFVRVKGGSFWLPNVEYVEFKGTDPSNGTEVVERMKI
;
A
#
# COMPACT_ATOMS: atom_id res chain seq x y z
N MET A 1 5.30 -57.30 -66.95
CA MET A 1 4.30 -56.24 -66.68
C MET A 1 3.34 -56.78 -65.62
N ILE A 2 2.95 -55.94 -64.66
CA ILE A 2 2.15 -56.20 -63.43
C ILE A 2 3.02 -56.25 -62.16
N LEU A 3 2.83 -55.18 -61.38
CA LEU A 3 3.63 -54.70 -60.25
C LEU A 3 3.29 -55.41 -58.93
N LEU A 4 4.29 -55.56 -58.05
CA LEU A 4 4.08 -55.79 -56.62
C LEU A 4 3.52 -54.53 -55.94
N PRO A 5 2.56 -54.63 -55.01
CA PRO A 5 2.19 -53.51 -54.16
C PRO A 5 3.15 -53.41 -52.97
N LEU A 6 4.02 -52.41 -53.01
CA LEU A 6 4.82 -51.94 -51.89
C LEU A 6 3.89 -51.33 -50.82
N ARG A 7 3.43 -52.13 -49.85
CA ARG A 7 2.71 -51.60 -48.68
C ARG A 7 3.72 -50.89 -47.76
N ARG A 8 3.77 -49.57 -47.91
CA ARG A 8 4.51 -48.63 -47.05
C ARG A 8 4.00 -48.78 -45.61
N PHE A 9 4.88 -49.20 -44.70
CA PHE A 9 4.66 -49.03 -43.27
C PHE A 9 4.69 -47.54 -42.96
N LEU A 10 3.53 -46.97 -42.62
CA LEU A 10 3.45 -45.62 -42.06
C LEU A 10 3.72 -45.73 -40.56
N LEU A 11 4.98 -45.62 -40.15
CA LEU A 11 5.33 -45.39 -38.74
C LEU A 11 4.96 -43.94 -38.42
N ILE A 12 3.79 -43.72 -37.84
CA ILE A 12 3.44 -42.46 -37.18
C ILE A 12 4.25 -42.41 -35.89
N GLY A 13 5.43 -41.80 -35.96
CA GLY A 13 6.20 -41.44 -34.78
C GLY A 13 5.42 -40.40 -33.99
N LEU A 14 4.86 -40.81 -32.86
CA LEU A 14 4.14 -39.93 -31.95
C LEU A 14 5.18 -39.10 -31.17
N VAL A 15 5.49 -37.91 -31.69
CA VAL A 15 6.38 -36.96 -31.02
C VAL A 15 5.63 -36.34 -29.84
N PHE A 16 5.77 -36.92 -28.66
CA PHE A 16 5.41 -36.27 -27.40
C PHE A 16 6.38 -35.10 -27.17
N VAL A 17 6.01 -33.90 -27.63
CA VAL A 17 6.66 -32.67 -27.18
C VAL A 17 6.17 -32.41 -25.76
N ALA A 18 6.95 -32.85 -24.78
CA ALA A 18 6.76 -32.43 -23.40
C ALA A 18 7.08 -30.92 -23.32
N PHE A 19 6.04 -30.08 -23.40
CA PHE A 19 6.15 -28.68 -23.02
C PHE A 19 6.36 -28.64 -21.51
N SER A 20 7.62 -28.54 -21.09
CA SER A 20 7.95 -28.16 -19.73
C SER A 20 7.42 -26.75 -19.50
N PHE A 21 6.29 -26.63 -18.79
CA PHE A 21 5.85 -25.36 -18.22
C PHE A 21 6.93 -24.94 -17.21
N VAL A 22 7.84 -24.08 -17.65
CA VAL A 22 8.69 -23.32 -16.74
C VAL A 22 7.75 -22.38 -15.99
N SER A 23 7.38 -22.74 -14.77
CA SER A 23 6.79 -21.80 -13.83
C SER A 23 7.84 -20.71 -13.62
N LEU A 24 7.65 -19.55 -14.26
CA LEU A 24 8.34 -18.33 -13.90
C LEU A 24 7.93 -18.03 -12.46
N GLY A 25 8.70 -18.52 -11.50
CA GLY A 25 8.52 -18.22 -10.10
C GLY A 25 8.49 -16.70 -9.95
N GLN A 26 7.33 -16.16 -9.62
CA GLN A 26 7.18 -14.72 -9.41
C GLN A 26 7.98 -14.39 -8.16
N THR A 27 9.21 -13.89 -8.34
CA THR A 27 10.04 -13.39 -7.25
C THR A 27 9.21 -12.39 -6.45
N ALA A 28 9.07 -12.66 -5.15
CA ALA A 28 8.33 -11.76 -4.26
C ALA A 28 8.92 -10.35 -4.39
N ILE A 29 8.08 -9.39 -4.77
CA ILE A 29 8.50 -7.99 -4.90
C ILE A 29 8.95 -7.52 -3.53
N LYS A 30 10.23 -7.16 -3.40
CA LYS A 30 10.76 -6.55 -2.18
C LYS A 30 10.44 -5.06 -2.19
N TYR A 31 9.54 -4.64 -1.31
CA TYR A 31 9.15 -3.24 -1.19
C TYR A 31 10.19 -2.44 -0.38
N PRO A 32 10.69 -1.31 -0.90
CA PRO A 32 11.63 -0.46 -0.18
C PRO A 32 10.93 0.31 0.95
N VAL A 33 11.48 0.26 2.16
CA VAL A 33 10.97 1.06 3.28
C VAL A 33 11.54 2.49 3.16
N PRO A 34 10.70 3.54 3.17
CA PRO A 34 11.18 4.92 3.19
C PRO A 34 12.17 5.14 4.32
N THR A 35 13.23 5.92 4.06
CA THR A 35 14.27 6.25 5.06
C THR A 35 13.72 6.96 6.30
N GLY A 36 12.50 7.50 6.22
CA GLY A 36 11.87 8.25 7.29
C GLY A 36 12.26 9.72 7.27
N ASN A 37 11.49 10.52 8.00
CA ASN A 37 11.84 11.88 8.40
C ASN A 37 11.12 12.21 9.73
N PRO A 38 11.51 13.27 10.46
CA PRO A 38 10.91 13.58 11.77
C PRO A 38 9.40 13.83 11.76
N ASN A 39 8.83 14.21 10.61
CA ASN A 39 7.40 14.47 10.43
C ASN A 39 6.64 13.25 9.92
N GLN A 40 7.31 12.20 9.45
CA GLN A 40 6.67 11.02 8.87
C GLN A 40 5.86 10.27 9.94
N LEU A 41 4.57 10.08 9.65
CA LEU A 41 3.64 9.33 10.49
C LEU A 41 3.62 7.86 10.08
N PHE A 42 3.38 7.60 8.80
CA PHE A 42 3.33 6.25 8.23
C PHE A 42 3.54 6.30 6.71
N PHE A 43 3.56 5.14 6.07
CA PHE A 43 3.59 5.04 4.62
C PHE A 43 2.63 3.95 4.10
N LEU A 44 2.20 4.11 2.85
CA LEU A 44 1.34 3.16 2.15
C LEU A 44 2.07 2.59 0.94
N GLN A 45 2.05 1.27 0.84
CA GLN A 45 2.54 0.50 -0.31
C GLN A 45 1.41 -0.32 -0.91
N ARG A 46 1.55 -0.70 -2.17
CA ARG A 46 0.57 -1.53 -2.85
C ARG A 46 1.17 -2.31 -4.00
N ASP A 47 0.50 -3.38 -4.39
CA ASP A 47 0.79 -4.01 -5.67
C ASP A 47 0.28 -3.16 -6.87
N PRO A 48 0.85 -3.34 -8.07
CA PRO A 48 2.11 -4.07 -8.37
C PRO A 48 3.36 -3.16 -8.30
N ASN A 49 3.21 -1.89 -7.93
CA ASN A 49 4.27 -0.89 -8.04
C ASN A 49 4.94 -0.62 -6.68
N THR A 50 6.28 -0.61 -6.65
CA THR A 50 7.07 -0.35 -5.44
C THR A 50 7.03 1.10 -4.94
N ASN A 51 6.50 2.03 -5.74
CA ASN A 51 6.26 3.41 -5.33
C ASN A 51 5.44 3.46 -4.04
N THR A 52 5.85 4.33 -3.14
CA THR A 52 5.30 4.41 -1.79
C THR A 52 4.67 5.78 -1.59
N ILE A 53 3.48 5.85 -0.97
CA ILE A 53 2.95 7.13 -0.48
C ILE A 53 3.44 7.32 0.95
N VAL A 54 4.11 8.42 1.22
CA VAL A 54 4.50 8.82 2.58
C VAL A 54 3.48 9.83 3.09
N TYR A 55 3.10 9.68 4.36
CA TYR A 55 2.20 10.58 5.07
C TYR A 55 2.99 11.25 6.20
N GLU A 56 3.14 12.56 6.13
CA GLU A 56 3.85 13.34 7.15
C GLU A 56 3.00 14.46 7.72
N LEU A 57 3.37 14.94 8.91
CA LEU A 57 2.76 16.12 9.51
C LEU A 57 2.92 17.32 8.59
N ASN A 58 1.83 18.05 8.39
CA ASN A 58 1.82 19.24 7.55
C ASN A 58 1.86 20.50 8.43
N PHE A 59 3.00 21.19 8.41
CA PHE A 59 3.18 22.44 9.12
C PHE A 59 3.09 23.62 8.15
N LYS A 60 2.44 24.69 8.59
CA LYS A 60 2.45 26.00 7.94
C LYS A 60 3.85 26.62 8.05
N SER A 61 4.09 27.67 7.28
CA SER A 61 5.36 28.42 7.30
C SER A 61 5.70 29.04 8.66
N ASN A 62 4.69 29.27 9.52
CA ASN A 62 4.87 29.75 10.89
C ASN A 62 5.19 28.63 11.90
N GLY A 63 5.32 27.37 11.45
CA GLY A 63 5.61 26.21 12.30
C GLY A 63 4.40 25.61 13.02
N GLU A 64 3.20 26.17 12.83
CA GLU A 64 1.97 25.60 13.38
C GLU A 64 1.44 24.47 12.48
N LEU A 65 0.82 23.46 13.09
CA LEU A 65 0.16 22.40 12.33
C LEU A 65 -0.97 22.99 11.50
N ASP A 66 -1.06 22.60 10.22
CA ASP A 66 -2.19 22.99 9.38
C ASP A 66 -3.45 22.23 9.80
N ILE A 67 -4.30 22.85 10.62
CA ILE A 67 -5.50 22.21 11.18
C ILE A 67 -6.50 21.73 10.11
N GLU A 68 -6.50 22.36 8.93
CA GLU A 68 -7.39 21.98 7.84
C GLU A 68 -6.89 20.72 7.13
N ASN A 69 -5.56 20.56 7.03
CA ASN A 69 -4.90 19.43 6.38
C ASN A 69 -3.67 19.01 7.19
N PRO A 70 -3.82 18.40 8.38
CA PRO A 70 -2.70 18.18 9.30
C PRO A 70 -1.73 17.10 8.84
N VAL A 71 -2.08 16.39 7.76
CA VAL A 71 -1.25 15.33 7.16
C VAL A 71 -1.12 15.58 5.67
N HIS A 72 0.13 15.64 5.19
CA HIS A 72 0.48 15.83 3.79
C HIS A 72 0.95 14.50 3.18
N PRO A 73 0.19 13.92 2.23
CA PRO A 73 0.61 12.76 1.47
C PRO A 73 1.39 13.13 0.20
N TYR A 74 2.45 12.38 -0.09
CA TYR A 74 3.20 12.47 -1.36
C TYR A 74 3.79 11.10 -1.76
N TRP A 75 4.04 10.93 -3.05
CA TRP A 75 4.73 9.77 -3.60
C TRP A 75 6.23 9.85 -3.37
N VAL A 76 6.85 8.72 -3.08
CA VAL A 76 8.27 8.44 -3.30
C VAL A 76 8.37 7.42 -4.43
N ARG A 77 8.94 7.84 -5.56
CA ARG A 77 9.06 7.04 -6.77
C ARG A 77 10.40 6.34 -6.84
N TYR A 78 10.45 5.09 -6.40
CA TYR A 78 11.70 4.32 -6.36
C TYR A 78 12.21 3.92 -7.75
N HIS A 79 11.32 3.81 -8.73
CA HIS A 79 11.72 3.65 -10.13
C HIS A 79 12.42 4.89 -10.70
N ASP A 80 12.19 6.07 -10.09
CA ASP A 80 12.76 7.36 -10.50
C ASP A 80 13.74 7.90 -9.46
N LYS A 81 14.70 7.06 -9.02
CA LYS A 81 15.76 7.43 -8.04
C LYS A 81 15.23 7.95 -6.69
N GLY A 82 14.00 7.62 -6.31
CA GLY A 82 13.39 8.05 -5.05
C GLY A 82 12.83 9.48 -5.07
N GLN A 83 12.54 10.02 -6.26
CA GLN A 83 11.93 11.36 -6.41
C GLN A 83 10.61 11.48 -5.62
N LYS A 84 10.41 12.64 -5.00
CA LYS A 84 9.14 12.99 -4.35
C LYS A 84 8.18 13.62 -5.35
N GLU A 85 6.90 13.24 -5.30
CA GLU A 85 5.86 13.86 -6.14
C GLU A 85 4.52 14.02 -5.41
N GLU A 86 3.85 15.15 -5.62
CA GLU A 86 2.52 15.40 -5.08
C GLU A 86 1.45 14.42 -5.57
N LEU A 87 0.43 14.21 -4.75
CA LEU A 87 -0.80 13.61 -5.25
C LEU A 87 -1.50 14.58 -6.21
N ASN A 88 -1.85 14.10 -7.40
CA ASN A 88 -2.72 14.85 -8.30
C ASN A 88 -4.15 14.97 -7.73
N TYR A 89 -4.98 15.81 -8.33
CA TYR A 89 -6.33 16.09 -7.85
C TYR A 89 -7.20 14.83 -7.69
N ILE A 90 -7.11 13.89 -8.64
CA ILE A 90 -7.90 12.66 -8.62
C ILE A 90 -7.45 11.76 -7.46
N GLN A 91 -6.14 11.54 -7.33
CA GLN A 91 -5.56 10.71 -6.27
C GLN A 91 -5.87 11.29 -4.89
N ARG A 92 -5.79 12.61 -4.74
CA ARG A 92 -6.07 13.32 -3.49
C ARG A 92 -7.54 13.23 -3.08
N ASN A 93 -8.48 13.27 -4.01
CA ASN A 93 -9.91 13.33 -3.68
C ASN A 93 -10.62 11.98 -3.70
N PHE A 94 -10.06 10.97 -4.38
CA PHE A 94 -10.73 9.67 -4.58
C PHE A 94 -9.93 8.44 -4.16
N ALA A 95 -8.62 8.57 -3.90
CA ALA A 95 -7.78 7.43 -3.52
C ALA A 95 -7.01 7.67 -2.22
N TYR A 96 -5.83 8.28 -2.31
CA TYR A 96 -4.82 8.29 -1.25
C TYR A 96 -4.89 9.50 -0.32
N GLY A 97 -5.79 10.45 -0.57
CA GLY A 97 -5.97 11.59 0.32
C GLY A 97 -6.64 11.22 1.64
N LEU A 98 -6.39 12.05 2.64
CA LEU A 98 -7.04 11.99 3.94
C LEU A 98 -8.02 13.15 4.07
N LYS A 99 -9.13 12.89 4.77
CA LYS A 99 -9.98 13.93 5.34
C LYS A 99 -9.71 13.98 6.84
N SER A 100 -9.75 15.18 7.40
CA SER A 100 -9.56 15.43 8.83
C SER A 100 -10.72 16.23 9.38
N LYS A 101 -11.02 16.01 10.66
CA LYS A 101 -11.88 16.88 11.46
C LYS A 101 -11.26 17.07 12.84
N THR A 102 -11.33 18.28 13.36
CA THR A 102 -10.92 18.57 14.74
C THR A 102 -11.92 17.96 15.71
N ILE A 103 -11.42 17.20 16.69
CA ILE A 103 -12.25 16.55 17.73
C ILE A 103 -11.88 17.04 19.14
N GLY A 104 -10.86 17.88 19.26
CA GLY A 104 -10.42 18.50 20.51
C GLY A 104 -9.17 19.33 20.29
N LYS A 105 -8.67 19.96 21.36
CA LYS A 105 -7.40 20.68 21.30
C LYS A 105 -6.27 19.71 20.95
N ASP A 106 -5.54 20.02 19.87
CA ASP A 106 -4.44 19.20 19.35
C ASP A 106 -4.81 17.73 19.07
N GLN A 107 -6.10 17.49 18.75
CA GLN A 107 -6.65 16.17 18.46
C GLN A 107 -7.51 16.20 17.20
N TYR A 108 -7.19 15.32 16.26
CA TYR A 108 -7.83 15.24 14.95
C TYR A 108 -8.24 13.80 14.66
N GLU A 109 -9.44 13.60 14.14
CA GLU A 109 -9.86 12.33 13.53
C GLU A 109 -9.62 12.42 12.02
N LEU A 110 -9.06 11.37 11.45
CA LEU A 110 -8.78 11.26 10.03
C LEU A 110 -9.36 9.98 9.44
N HIS A 111 -9.67 10.00 8.16
CA HIS A 111 -9.99 8.82 7.38
C HIS A 111 -9.54 8.98 5.94
N PHE A 112 -9.34 7.87 5.24
CA PHE A 112 -9.08 7.90 3.80
C PHE A 112 -10.33 8.35 3.04
N VAL A 113 -10.14 9.14 1.98
CA VAL A 113 -11.23 9.51 1.06
C VAL A 113 -11.90 8.28 0.44
N SER A 114 -11.11 7.21 0.22
CA SER A 114 -11.56 5.94 -0.34
C SER A 114 -12.17 4.98 0.69
N TYR A 115 -11.99 5.21 1.99
CA TYR A 115 -12.43 4.27 3.03
C TYR A 115 -12.74 4.97 4.35
N LYS A 116 -13.97 5.49 4.47
CA LYS A 116 -14.42 6.31 5.61
C LYS A 116 -14.55 5.54 6.93
N THR A 117 -14.71 4.21 6.85
CA THR A 117 -15.00 3.38 8.02
C THR A 117 -13.77 3.13 8.90
N LYS A 118 -12.56 3.18 8.34
CA LYS A 118 -11.31 3.09 9.12
C LYS A 118 -10.90 4.50 9.58
N LEU A 119 -10.97 4.71 10.89
CA LEU A 119 -10.60 5.98 11.52
C LEU A 119 -9.16 5.93 12.03
N PHE A 120 -8.53 7.10 12.01
CA PHE A 120 -7.23 7.36 12.58
C PHE A 120 -7.35 8.58 13.50
N TYR A 121 -6.53 8.61 14.54
CA TYR A 121 -6.57 9.68 15.53
C TYR A 121 -5.17 10.26 15.68
N LEU A 122 -5.00 11.49 15.20
CA LEU A 122 -3.77 12.25 15.38
C LEU A 122 -3.87 13.02 16.70
N LYS A 123 -2.93 12.77 17.61
CA LYS A 123 -2.93 13.39 18.95
C LYS A 123 -1.55 13.91 19.29
N LYS A 124 -1.48 15.11 19.87
CA LYS A 124 -0.25 15.63 20.44
C LYS A 124 0.02 15.00 21.80
N GLY A 125 1.19 14.40 21.96
CA GLY A 125 1.69 13.89 23.23
C GLY A 125 2.18 15.00 24.15
N THR A 126 2.49 14.63 25.39
CA THR A 126 3.09 15.54 26.39
C THR A 126 4.50 16.01 26.00
N ASP A 127 5.16 15.29 25.10
CA ASP A 127 6.46 15.63 24.49
C ASP A 127 6.35 16.58 23.29
N ASN A 128 5.17 17.17 23.08
CA ASN A 128 4.81 18.01 21.94
C ASN A 128 4.87 17.32 20.56
N LYS A 129 5.04 16.00 20.49
CA LYS A 129 5.04 15.26 19.22
C LYS A 129 3.65 14.79 18.89
N PHE A 130 3.29 14.85 17.62
CA PHE A 130 2.05 14.27 17.13
C PHE A 130 2.25 12.78 16.83
N ILE A 131 1.32 11.96 17.31
CA ILE A 131 1.30 10.51 17.11
C ILE A 131 -0.02 10.14 16.46
N LEU A 132 0.04 9.31 15.41
CA LEU A 132 -1.13 8.83 14.71
C LEU A 132 -1.49 7.42 15.18
N PHE A 133 -2.71 7.27 15.71
CA PHE A 133 -3.26 6.01 16.18
C PHE A 133 -4.32 5.49 15.23
N THR A 134 -4.49 4.17 15.17
CA THR A 134 -5.67 3.49 14.62
C THR A 134 -5.86 2.18 15.37
N ASP A 135 -7.05 1.59 15.27
CA ASP A 135 -7.27 0.26 15.82
C ASP A 135 -6.62 -0.80 14.91
N ILE A 136 -5.74 -1.62 15.48
CA ILE A 136 -5.18 -2.82 14.87
C ILE A 136 -5.54 -4.00 15.78
N ASN A 137 -6.28 -4.98 15.25
CA ASN A 137 -6.83 -6.10 16.03
C ASN A 137 -7.70 -5.65 17.22
N LYS A 138 -8.58 -4.65 16.99
CA LYS A 138 -9.48 -4.06 18.01
C LYS A 138 -8.75 -3.42 19.20
N LYS A 139 -7.46 -3.10 19.05
CA LYS A 139 -6.67 -2.41 20.06
C LYS A 139 -6.01 -1.16 19.46
N PRO A 140 -5.88 -0.05 20.20
CA PRO A 140 -5.16 1.12 19.73
C PRO A 140 -3.70 0.79 19.43
N ALA A 141 -3.21 1.19 18.25
CA ALA A 141 -1.83 1.02 17.83
C ALA A 141 -1.31 2.27 17.13
N ILE A 142 -0.01 2.53 17.24
CA ILE A 142 0.67 3.57 16.48
C ILE A 142 0.93 3.01 15.08
N ILE A 143 0.26 3.55 14.06
CA ILE A 143 0.39 3.05 12.69
C ILE A 143 1.80 3.35 12.14
N LYS A 144 2.37 2.40 11.38
CA LYS A 144 3.67 2.54 10.72
C LYS A 144 3.59 2.30 9.22
N GLN A 145 2.81 1.31 8.80
CA GLN A 145 2.69 0.91 7.42
C GLN A 145 1.27 0.44 7.11
N ILE A 146 0.80 0.80 5.92
CA ILE A 146 -0.36 0.20 5.26
C ILE A 146 0.13 -0.49 4.00
N PHE A 147 -0.29 -1.74 3.77
CA PHE A 147 -0.04 -2.44 2.53
C PHE A 147 -1.36 -2.86 1.88
N VAL A 148 -1.55 -2.53 0.60
CA VAL A 148 -2.76 -2.88 -0.16
C VAL A 148 -2.43 -3.96 -1.18
N ARG A 149 -2.97 -5.16 -0.97
CA ARG A 149 -2.86 -6.28 -1.91
C ARG A 149 -3.90 -6.12 -3.01
N VAL A 150 -3.46 -5.86 -4.24
CA VAL A 150 -4.33 -5.69 -5.40
C VAL A 150 -4.11 -6.83 -6.39
N LYS A 151 -5.18 -7.50 -6.82
CA LYS A 151 -5.14 -8.59 -7.80
C LYS A 151 -6.02 -8.28 -9.01
N GLY A 152 -5.48 -7.45 -9.91
CA GLY A 152 -6.18 -6.98 -11.10
C GLY A 152 -7.24 -5.92 -10.79
N GLY A 153 -8.26 -5.83 -11.64
CA GLY A 153 -9.24 -4.74 -11.61
C GLY A 153 -8.88 -3.60 -12.56
N SER A 154 -9.71 -2.55 -12.55
CA SER A 154 -9.48 -1.36 -13.36
C SER A 154 -8.85 -0.25 -12.51
N PHE A 155 -8.40 0.83 -13.16
CA PHE A 155 -7.88 1.99 -12.46
C PHE A 155 -8.89 2.59 -11.46
N TRP A 156 -10.18 2.57 -11.79
CA TRP A 156 -11.25 3.12 -10.96
C TRP A 156 -11.80 2.13 -9.93
N LEU A 157 -11.70 0.83 -10.20
CA LEU A 157 -12.19 -0.25 -9.35
C LEU A 157 -11.11 -1.33 -9.25
N PRO A 158 -10.07 -1.10 -8.45
CA PRO A 158 -9.06 -2.11 -8.20
C PRO A 158 -9.69 -3.27 -7.42
N ASN A 159 -9.32 -4.50 -7.76
CA ASN A 159 -9.72 -5.66 -6.98
C ASN A 159 -8.76 -5.80 -5.78
N VAL A 160 -9.17 -5.27 -4.63
CA VAL A 160 -8.38 -5.33 -3.40
C VAL A 160 -8.67 -6.66 -2.70
N GLU A 161 -7.64 -7.49 -2.56
CA GLU A 161 -7.76 -8.78 -1.86
C GLU A 161 -7.77 -8.58 -0.34
N TYR A 162 -6.87 -7.73 0.15
CA TYR A 162 -6.83 -7.28 1.54
C TYR A 162 -6.03 -5.98 1.69
N VAL A 163 -6.22 -5.33 2.83
CA VAL A 163 -5.34 -4.29 3.37
C VAL A 163 -4.72 -4.78 4.65
N GLU A 164 -3.40 -4.69 4.74
CA GLU A 164 -2.62 -4.98 5.94
C GLU A 164 -2.25 -3.68 6.63
N PHE A 165 -2.54 -3.59 7.93
CA PHE A 165 -2.13 -2.52 8.81
C PHE A 165 -1.04 -3.06 9.71
N LYS A 166 0.09 -2.38 9.76
CA LYS A 166 1.21 -2.70 10.62
C LYS A 166 1.57 -1.50 11.48
N GLY A 167 1.71 -1.73 12.77
CA GLY A 167 1.98 -0.70 13.76
C GLY A 167 2.68 -1.24 14.99
N THR A 168 2.71 -0.44 16.05
CA THR A 168 3.27 -0.82 17.34
C THR A 168 2.25 -0.58 18.45
N ASP A 169 2.16 -1.53 19.39
CA ASP A 169 1.39 -1.37 20.62
C ASP A 169 2.03 -0.25 21.47
N PRO A 170 1.28 0.79 21.86
CA PRO A 170 1.84 1.94 22.57
C PRO A 170 2.29 1.61 24.01
N SER A 171 1.82 0.50 24.59
CA SER A 171 2.14 0.13 25.98
C SER A 171 3.49 -0.57 26.14
N ASN A 172 3.90 -1.36 25.14
CA ASN A 172 5.08 -2.22 25.22
C ASN A 172 5.98 -2.15 23.96
N GLY A 173 5.59 -1.41 22.94
CA GLY A 173 6.36 -1.23 21.70
C GLY A 173 6.35 -2.43 20.75
N THR A 174 5.60 -3.50 21.05
CA THR A 174 5.58 -4.71 20.21
C THR A 174 4.89 -4.45 18.88
N GLU A 175 5.36 -5.11 17.83
CA GLU A 175 4.75 -5.01 16.51
C GLU A 175 3.39 -5.70 16.49
N VAL A 176 2.40 -5.02 15.90
CA VAL A 176 1.05 -5.54 15.70
C VAL A 176 0.66 -5.44 14.24
N VAL A 177 0.00 -6.49 13.73
CA VAL A 177 -0.41 -6.59 12.33
C VAL A 177 -1.85 -7.08 12.24
N GLU A 178 -2.66 -6.44 11.39
CA GLU A 178 -4.02 -6.84 11.06
C GLU A 178 -4.20 -6.86 9.54
N ARG A 179 -4.86 -7.88 9.01
CA ARG A 179 -5.36 -7.89 7.63
C ARG A 179 -6.87 -7.78 7.63
N MET A 180 -7.40 -6.86 6.83
CA MET A 180 -8.82 -6.75 6.58
C MET A 180 -9.14 -6.93 5.11
N LYS A 181 -10.27 -7.57 4.83
CA LYS A 181 -10.88 -7.56 3.50
C LYS A 181 -11.75 -6.30 3.39
N ILE A 182 -11.69 -5.62 2.26
CA ILE A 182 -12.49 -4.43 1.95
C ILE A 182 -13.32 -4.61 0.70
#